data_AF-A0A0M3Q979-F1
#
_entry.id   AF-A0A0M3Q979-F1
#
_cell.length_a   1.000
_cell.length_b   1.000
_cell.length_c   1.000
_cell.angle_alpha   90.00
_cell.angle_beta   90.00
_cell.angle_gamma   90.00
#
_symmetry.space_group_name_H-M   'P 1'
#
loop_
_entity.id
_entity.type
_entity.pdbx_description
1 polymer ?
#
loop_
_entity_poly.entity_id
_entity_poly.type
_entity_poly.pdbx_seq_one_letter_code
_entity_poly.pdbx_strand_id
1 'polypeptide(L)'
;MNPILVLGSKVVDGTVTDLLASRLDRAVEVASKSIGAPVVVSGFGEANVMADYLRERGVAGIVEEPWATSTNENLENAHALFPETTQWTVVTSDFHAWRTYLWARHLGIPITVVTAPTPSAERLGMAIRECFALPHSTLRVLWRKLRTPKS
;
A
#
# COMPACT_ATOMS: atom_id res chain seq x y z
N MET A 1 -9.02 -13.73 -10.19
CA MET A 1 -8.13 -13.88 -9.02
C MET A 1 -7.56 -12.50 -8.73
N ASN A 2 -7.62 -12.05 -7.48
CA ASN A 2 -7.36 -10.65 -7.15
C ASN A 2 -5.90 -10.48 -6.72
N PRO A 3 -5.07 -9.71 -7.45
CA PRO A 3 -3.73 -9.36 -7.02
C PRO A 3 -3.73 -8.70 -5.64
N ILE A 4 -2.66 -8.97 -4.89
CA ILE A 4 -2.42 -8.39 -3.58
C ILE A 4 -1.42 -7.25 -3.76
N LEU A 5 -1.72 -6.07 -3.23
CA LEU A 5 -0.79 -4.93 -3.20
C LEU A 5 -0.39 -4.65 -1.75
N VAL A 6 0.90 -4.72 -1.45
CA VAL A 6 1.46 -4.32 -0.16
C VAL A 6 2.09 -2.95 -0.32
N LEU A 7 1.59 -1.97 0.44
CA LEU A 7 2.14 -0.62 0.42
C LEU A 7 3.38 -0.52 1.30
N GLY A 8 4.39 0.23 0.85
CA GLY A 8 5.52 0.66 1.66
C GLY A 8 5.15 1.62 2.80
N SER A 9 5.98 1.69 3.84
CA SER A 9 5.81 2.68 4.93
C SER A 9 7.09 3.00 5.72
N LYS A 10 8.24 3.02 5.05
CA LYS A 10 9.58 3.26 5.60
C LYS A 10 10.37 1.98 5.93
N VAL A 11 11.52 1.88 5.29
CA VAL A 11 12.65 1.00 5.62
C VAL A 11 13.73 1.82 6.32
N VAL A 12 14.41 1.27 7.33
CA VAL A 12 15.51 1.91 8.05
C VAL A 12 16.75 1.03 7.93
N ASP A 13 17.85 1.60 7.42
CA ASP A 13 19.13 0.90 7.23
C ASP A 13 19.00 -0.44 6.46
N GLY A 14 18.14 -0.46 5.44
CA GLY A 14 17.89 -1.66 4.63
C GLY A 14 17.07 -2.75 5.33
N THR A 15 16.58 -2.49 6.54
CA THR A 15 15.80 -3.43 7.35
C THR A 15 14.34 -2.98 7.47
N VAL A 16 13.43 -3.94 7.46
CA VAL A 16 12.01 -3.68 7.72
C VAL A 16 11.82 -3.16 9.15
N THR A 17 11.04 -2.10 9.31
CA THR A 17 10.63 -1.61 10.63
C THR A 17 9.55 -2.54 11.22
N ASP A 18 9.32 -2.51 12.54
CA ASP A 18 8.26 -3.31 13.18
C ASP A 18 6.87 -3.07 12.57
N LEU A 19 6.61 -1.82 12.15
CA LEU A 19 5.38 -1.46 11.46
C LEU A 19 5.28 -2.13 10.09
N LEU A 20 6.37 -2.11 9.31
CA LEU A 20 6.43 -2.73 7.99
C LEU A 20 6.37 -4.26 8.11
N ALA A 21 7.05 -4.85 9.09
CA ALA A 21 7.00 -6.28 9.39
C ALA A 21 5.57 -6.73 9.72
N SER A 22 4.85 -6.02 10.61
CA SER A 22 3.42 -6.30 10.90
C SER A 22 2.56 -6.31 9.63
N ARG A 23 2.82 -5.38 8.71
CA ARG A 23 2.12 -5.34 7.41
C ARG A 23 2.47 -6.53 6.52
N LEU A 24 3.76 -6.88 6.43
CA LEU A 24 4.23 -7.97 5.60
C LEU A 24 3.75 -9.32 6.14
N ASP A 25 3.73 -9.51 7.46
CA ASP A 25 3.16 -10.71 8.09
C ASP A 25 1.67 -10.82 7.77
N ARG A 26 0.94 -9.70 7.80
CA ARG A 26 -0.46 -9.69 7.35
C ARG A 26 -0.59 -10.04 5.86
N ALA A 27 0.35 -9.61 5.02
CA ALA A 27 0.37 -9.99 3.60
C ALA A 27 0.61 -11.49 3.41
N VAL A 28 1.45 -12.13 4.22
CA VAL A 28 1.65 -13.60 4.22
C VAL A 28 0.33 -14.33 4.52
N GLU A 29 -0.42 -13.88 5.53
CA GLU A 29 -1.73 -14.46 5.84
C GLU A 29 -2.74 -14.31 4.69
N VAL A 30 -2.72 -13.19 3.97
CA VAL A 30 -3.61 -12.95 2.84
C VAL A 30 -3.20 -13.78 1.62
N ALA A 31 -1.89 -13.87 1.35
CA ALA A 31 -1.33 -14.65 0.25
C ALA A 31 -1.60 -16.15 0.42
N SER A 32 -1.47 -16.69 1.63
CA SER A 32 -1.75 -18.11 1.91
C SER A 32 -3.22 -18.50 1.66
N LYS A 33 -4.15 -17.55 1.76
CA LYS A 33 -5.58 -17.74 1.44
C LYS A 33 -5.92 -17.49 -0.02
N SER A 34 -4.99 -16.92 -0.79
CA SER A 34 -5.16 -16.49 -2.18
C SER A 34 -4.15 -17.21 -3.08
N ILE A 35 -4.14 -18.55 -3.03
CA ILE A 35 -3.13 -19.37 -3.72
C ILE A 35 -3.05 -18.99 -5.21
N GLY A 36 -1.86 -18.61 -5.67
CA GLY A 36 -1.61 -18.24 -7.07
C GLY A 36 -1.85 -16.76 -7.40
N ALA A 37 -2.36 -15.96 -6.46
CA ALA A 37 -2.49 -14.52 -6.66
C ALA A 37 -1.11 -13.84 -6.64
N PRO A 38 -0.79 -12.96 -7.61
CA PRO A 38 0.45 -12.20 -7.58
C PRO A 38 0.46 -11.24 -6.39
N VAL A 39 1.61 -11.10 -5.75
CA VAL A 39 1.83 -10.17 -4.62
C VAL A 39 2.73 -9.05 -5.09
N VAL A 40 2.16 -7.87 -5.29
CA VAL A 40 2.89 -6.66 -5.66
C VAL A 40 3.36 -5.95 -4.39
N VAL A 41 4.65 -5.71 -4.28
CA VAL A 41 5.25 -4.90 -3.22
C VAL A 41 5.71 -3.57 -3.82
N SER A 42 5.15 -2.46 -3.33
CA SER A 42 5.29 -1.15 -3.97
C SER A 42 5.86 -0.10 -3.01
N GLY A 43 6.99 0.48 -3.41
CA GLY A 43 7.65 1.55 -2.66
C GLY A 43 9.12 1.76 -3.05
N PHE A 44 9.50 3.02 -3.21
CA PHE A 44 10.86 3.43 -3.57
C PHE A 44 11.87 3.12 -2.46
N GLY A 45 12.86 2.28 -2.78
CA GLY A 45 13.86 1.80 -1.81
C GLY A 45 13.30 0.81 -0.77
N GLU A 46 12.06 0.35 -0.94
CA GLU A 46 11.39 -0.55 -0.01
C GLU A 46 10.98 -1.87 -0.67
N ALA A 47 10.66 -1.85 -1.97
CA ALA A 47 10.12 -2.99 -2.70
C ALA A 47 10.98 -4.26 -2.61
N ASN A 48 12.31 -4.14 -2.79
CA ASN A 48 13.20 -5.29 -2.74
C ASN A 48 13.26 -5.90 -1.32
N VAL A 49 13.35 -5.05 -0.29
CA VAL A 49 13.41 -5.48 1.11
C VAL A 49 12.11 -6.18 1.52
N MET A 50 10.97 -5.62 1.08
CA MET A 50 9.66 -6.27 1.26
C MET A 50 9.58 -7.61 0.53
N ALA A 51 10.09 -7.70 -0.70
CA ALA A 51 10.08 -8.94 -1.48
C ALA A 51 10.89 -10.03 -0.79
N ASP A 52 12.11 -9.72 -0.34
CA ASP A 52 12.97 -10.67 0.35
C ASP A 52 12.33 -11.18 1.64
N TYR A 53 11.74 -10.29 2.44
CA TYR A 53 11.02 -10.66 3.65
C TYR A 53 9.87 -11.65 3.39
N LEU A 54 9.12 -11.46 2.30
CA LEU A 54 8.02 -12.34 1.90
C LEU A 54 8.51 -13.67 1.32
N ARG A 55 9.59 -13.65 0.52
CA ARG A 55 10.23 -14.87 -0.01
C ARG A 55 10.70 -15.79 1.11
N GLU A 56 11.35 -15.23 2.13
CA GLU A 56 11.80 -15.97 3.32
C GLU A 56 10.64 -16.66 4.06
N ARG A 57 9.41 -16.14 3.93
CA ARG A 57 8.18 -16.69 4.52
C ARG A 57 7.40 -17.58 3.55
N GLY A 58 7.98 -17.94 2.41
CA GLY A 58 7.40 -18.88 1.44
C GLY A 58 6.33 -18.28 0.53
N VAL A 59 6.22 -16.96 0.44
CA VAL A 59 5.32 -16.31 -0.53
C VAL A 59 5.95 -16.40 -1.92
N ALA A 60 5.19 -16.93 -2.88
CA ALA A 60 5.56 -17.01 -4.29
C ALA A 60 4.82 -15.94 -5.13
N GLY A 61 5.24 -15.75 -6.38
CA GLY A 61 4.56 -14.83 -7.30
C GLY A 61 4.71 -13.35 -6.93
N ILE A 62 5.83 -12.98 -6.31
CA ILE A 62 6.11 -11.60 -5.89
C ILE A 62 6.54 -10.76 -7.08
N VAL A 63 5.96 -9.57 -7.22
CA VAL A 63 6.30 -8.57 -8.23
C VAL A 63 6.74 -7.29 -7.51
N GLU A 64 7.94 -6.82 -7.83
CA GLU A 64 8.50 -5.61 -7.24
C GLU A 64 8.13 -4.38 -8.06
N GLU A 65 7.58 -3.37 -7.40
CA GLU A 65 7.33 -2.04 -7.96
C GLU A 65 8.18 -1.01 -7.17
N PRO A 66 9.38 -0.67 -7.65
CA PRO A 66 10.37 0.07 -6.86
C PRO A 66 10.33 1.59 -7.09
N TRP A 67 9.34 2.15 -7.78
CA TRP A 67 9.38 3.54 -8.24
C TRP A 67 8.48 4.47 -7.45
N ALA A 68 7.45 3.95 -6.80
CA ALA A 68 6.46 4.79 -6.15
C ALA A 68 7.00 5.46 -4.88
N THR A 69 6.82 6.77 -4.81
CA THR A 69 7.22 7.63 -3.68
C THR A 69 6.03 8.14 -2.87
N SER A 70 4.81 7.77 -3.28
CA SER A 70 3.56 8.24 -2.68
C SER A 70 2.46 7.19 -2.78
N THR A 71 1.43 7.31 -1.93
CA THR A 71 0.30 6.36 -1.91
C THR A 71 -0.44 6.29 -3.25
N ASN A 72 -0.58 7.42 -3.97
CA ASN A 72 -1.20 7.42 -5.29
C ASN A 72 -0.31 6.71 -6.33
N GLU A 73 1.00 6.97 -6.32
CA GLU A 73 1.93 6.29 -7.22
C GLU A 73 1.94 4.79 -6.95
N ASN A 74 1.85 4.35 -5.69
CA ASN A 74 1.78 2.92 -5.38
C ASN A 74 0.58 2.27 -6.08
N LEU A 75 -0.59 2.92 -6.03
CA LEU A 75 -1.81 2.42 -6.65
C LEU A 75 -1.74 2.51 -8.19
N GLU A 76 -1.29 3.64 -8.73
CA GLU A 76 -1.15 3.87 -10.18
C GLU A 76 -0.17 2.87 -10.80
N ASN A 77 1.02 2.71 -10.22
CA ASN A 77 2.07 1.85 -10.73
C ASN A 77 1.69 0.37 -10.59
N ALA A 78 1.15 -0.05 -9.45
CA ALA A 78 0.67 -1.42 -9.28
C ALA A 78 -0.45 -1.77 -10.27
N HIS A 79 -1.40 -0.85 -10.47
CA HIS A 79 -2.49 -1.05 -11.43
C HIS A 79 -1.99 -1.09 -12.88
N ALA A 80 -0.97 -0.30 -13.22
CA ALA A 80 -0.35 -0.34 -14.55
C ALA A 80 0.33 -1.69 -14.85
N LEU A 81 0.82 -2.41 -13.83
CA LEU A 81 1.37 -3.76 -13.98
C LEU A 81 0.28 -4.81 -14.27
N PHE A 82 -0.96 -4.58 -13.83
CA PHE A 82 -2.09 -5.49 -14.03
C PHE A 82 -3.37 -4.72 -14.40
N PRO A 83 -3.44 -4.16 -15.62
CA PRO A 83 -4.54 -3.27 -16.03
C PRO A 83 -5.91 -3.97 -16.08
N GLU A 84 -5.93 -5.29 -16.30
CA GLU A 84 -7.15 -6.10 -16.33
C GLU A 84 -7.69 -6.45 -14.93
N THR A 85 -7.07 -5.92 -13.86
CA THR A 85 -7.48 -6.23 -12.50
C THR A 85 -8.81 -5.57 -12.16
N THR A 86 -9.83 -6.40 -11.94
CA THR A 86 -11.16 -5.94 -11.54
C THR A 86 -11.28 -5.59 -10.06
N GLN A 87 -10.37 -6.10 -9.22
CA GLN A 87 -10.30 -5.77 -7.80
C GLN A 87 -8.93 -6.10 -7.20
N TRP A 88 -8.36 -5.14 -6.47
CA TRP A 88 -7.12 -5.32 -5.70
C TRP A 88 -7.41 -5.63 -4.24
N THR A 89 -6.56 -6.46 -3.63
CA THR A 89 -6.49 -6.58 -2.16
C THR A 89 -5.30 -5.78 -1.67
N VAL A 90 -5.54 -4.61 -1.07
CA VAL A 90 -4.48 -3.72 -0.61
C VAL A 90 -4.20 -3.95 0.88
N VAL A 91 -2.99 -4.38 1.20
CA VAL A 91 -2.50 -4.56 2.56
C VAL A 91 -1.76 -3.29 2.98
N THR A 92 -2.23 -2.67 4.06
CA THR A 92 -1.65 -1.43 4.61
C THR A 92 -1.84 -1.33 6.12
N SER A 93 -1.26 -0.32 6.77
CA SER A 93 -1.52 -0.05 8.20
C SER A 93 -2.87 0.64 8.41
N ASP A 94 -3.46 0.46 9.59
CA ASP A 94 -4.76 1.01 9.97
C ASP A 94 -4.91 2.53 9.73
N PHE A 95 -3.90 3.33 10.06
CA PHE A 95 -3.90 4.78 9.84
C PHE A 95 -3.77 5.19 8.35
N HIS A 96 -3.25 4.32 7.49
CA HIS A 96 -3.14 4.57 6.04
C HIS A 96 -4.34 4.06 5.24
N ALA A 97 -5.27 3.33 5.88
CA ALA A 97 -6.45 2.79 5.20
C ALA A 97 -7.32 3.88 4.55
N TRP A 98 -7.56 4.99 5.26
CA TRP A 98 -8.38 6.10 4.74
C TRP A 98 -7.73 6.77 3.53
N ARG A 99 -6.44 7.09 3.61
CA ARG A 99 -5.68 7.71 2.50
C ARG A 99 -5.69 6.79 1.27
N THR A 100 -5.51 5.50 1.49
CA THR A 100 -5.54 4.49 0.44
C THR A 100 -6.91 4.44 -0.24
N TYR A 101 -8.00 4.41 0.55
CA TYR A 101 -9.37 4.42 0.02
C TYR A 101 -9.67 5.70 -0.78
N LEU A 102 -9.25 6.86 -0.25
CA LEU A 102 -9.45 8.15 -0.93
C LEU A 102 -8.80 8.17 -2.31
N TRP A 103 -7.54 7.74 -2.41
CA TRP A 103 -6.83 7.72 -3.69
C TRP A 103 -7.38 6.67 -4.64
N ALA A 104 -7.64 5.45 -4.17
CA ALA A 104 -8.24 4.42 -5.01
C ALA A 104 -9.57 4.85 -5.61
N ARG A 105 -10.44 5.47 -4.80
CA ARG A 105 -11.70 6.06 -5.28
C ARG A 105 -11.46 7.20 -6.27
N HIS A 106 -10.47 8.05 -6.04
CA HIS A 106 -10.15 9.15 -6.95
C HIS A 106 -9.63 8.65 -8.31
N LEU A 107 -8.86 7.56 -8.31
CA LEU A 107 -8.26 6.93 -9.49
C LEU A 107 -9.22 5.97 -10.21
N GLY A 108 -10.35 5.62 -9.60
CA GLY A 108 -11.27 4.60 -10.14
C GLY A 108 -10.75 3.17 -10.02
N ILE A 109 -9.75 2.93 -9.16
CA ILE A 109 -9.16 1.61 -8.95
C ILE A 109 -9.99 0.87 -7.89
N PRO A 110 -10.62 -0.27 -8.22
CA PRO A 110 -11.41 -1.02 -7.25
C PRO A 110 -10.49 -1.74 -6.26
N ILE A 111 -10.67 -1.48 -4.96
CA ILE A 111 -9.85 -2.06 -3.90
C ILE A 111 -10.69 -2.63 -2.76
N THR A 112 -10.16 -3.64 -2.09
CA THR A 112 -10.50 -4.02 -0.71
C THR A 112 -9.26 -3.81 0.15
N VAL A 113 -9.42 -3.15 1.30
CA VAL A 113 -8.30 -2.88 2.20
C VAL A 113 -8.26 -3.92 3.31
N VAL A 114 -7.08 -4.52 3.51
CA VAL A 114 -6.75 -5.35 4.66
C VAL A 114 -5.77 -4.59 5.54
N THR A 115 -6.19 -4.27 6.76
CA THR A 115 -5.34 -3.55 7.70
C THR A 115 -4.49 -4.51 8.53
N ALA A 116 -3.23 -4.15 8.74
CA ALA A 116 -2.37 -4.76 9.74
C ALA A 116 -2.48 -3.99 11.07
N PRO A 117 -2.50 -4.67 12.22
CA PRO A 117 -2.58 -4.01 13.52
C PRO A 117 -1.29 -3.23 13.80
N THR A 118 -1.42 -1.95 14.18
CA THR A 118 -0.30 -1.13 14.64
C THR A 118 0.12 -1.57 16.06
N PRO A 119 1.43 -1.82 16.32
CA PRO A 119 1.92 -2.22 17.65
C PRO A 119 1.53 -1.23 18.76
N SER A 120 1.25 -1.74 19.97
CA SER A 120 0.57 -1.03 21.07
C SER A 120 1.32 0.18 21.66
N ALA A 121 2.63 0.33 21.44
CA ALA A 121 3.42 1.40 22.04
C ALA A 121 3.16 2.80 21.44
N GLU A 122 2.52 2.91 20.27
CA GLU A 122 2.43 4.16 19.51
C GLU A 122 0.99 4.54 19.08
N ARG A 123 -0.03 3.79 19.52
CA ARG A 123 -1.39 3.80 18.93
C ARG A 123 -2.21 5.09 19.09
N LEU A 124 -1.97 5.94 20.09
CA LEU A 124 -2.88 7.08 20.35
C LEU A 124 -2.37 8.43 19.83
N GLY A 125 -1.06 8.69 19.92
CA GLY A 125 -0.50 10.01 19.59
C GLY A 125 -0.40 10.29 18.09
N MET A 126 -0.11 9.26 17.27
CA MET A 126 0.18 9.42 15.85
C MET A 126 -1.10 9.45 14.99
N ALA A 127 -2.10 8.64 15.33
CA ALA A 127 -3.40 8.62 14.66
C ALA A 127 -4.14 9.96 14.74
N ILE A 128 -4.03 10.67 15.88
CA ILE A 128 -4.61 12.01 16.05
C ILE A 128 -3.85 13.02 15.18
N ARG A 129 -2.52 12.96 15.15
CA ARG A 129 -1.70 13.93 14.40
C ARG A 129 -1.85 13.79 12.88
N GLU A 130 -2.07 12.57 12.35
CA GLU A 130 -2.42 12.38 10.94
C GLU A 130 -3.86 12.81 10.60
N CYS A 131 -4.81 12.63 11.52
CA CYS A 131 -6.17 13.21 11.36
C CYS A 131 -6.14 14.74 11.24
N PHE A 132 -5.15 15.44 11.80
CA PHE A 132 -5.01 16.89 11.65
C PHE A 132 -4.10 17.32 10.48
N ALA A 133 -3.38 16.40 9.83
CA ALA A 133 -2.61 16.66 8.61
C ALA A 133 -3.44 16.55 7.31
N LEU A 134 -4.76 16.37 7.45
CA LEU A 134 -5.77 16.35 6.39
C LEU A 134 -5.82 17.55 5.42
N PRO A 135 -5.28 18.76 5.70
CA PRO A 135 -5.28 19.84 4.71
C PRO A 135 -4.46 19.49 3.45
N HIS A 136 -3.33 18.80 3.59
CA HIS A 136 -2.39 18.66 2.46
C HIS A 136 -2.87 17.65 1.40
N SER A 137 -3.41 16.50 1.82
CA SER A 137 -3.88 15.47 0.88
C SER A 137 -5.16 15.91 0.15
N THR A 138 -6.07 16.58 0.85
CA THR A 138 -7.29 17.14 0.24
C THR A 138 -6.96 18.30 -0.72
N LEU A 139 -6.03 19.20 -0.36
CA LEU A 139 -5.54 20.24 -1.27
C LEU A 139 -4.93 19.65 -2.54
N ARG A 140 -4.12 18.59 -2.44
CA ARG A 140 -3.44 18.00 -3.60
C ARG A 140 -4.43 17.34 -4.56
N VAL A 141 -5.45 16.65 -4.02
CA VAL A 141 -6.55 16.07 -4.83
C VAL A 141 -7.35 17.18 -5.52
N LEU A 142 -7.67 18.27 -4.82
CA LEU A 142 -8.32 19.44 -5.43
C LEU A 142 -7.47 20.07 -6.53
N TRP A 143 -6.17 20.25 -6.27
CA TRP A 143 -5.25 20.89 -7.22
C TRP A 143 -5.04 20.06 -8.49
N ARG A 144 -4.95 18.73 -8.39
CA ARG A 144 -4.90 17.85 -9.58
C ARG A 144 -6.20 17.93 -10.38
N LYS A 145 -7.37 17.90 -9.72
CA LYS A 145 -8.68 18.09 -10.39
C LYS A 145 -8.79 19.43 -11.13
N LEU A 146 -8.17 20.49 -10.61
CA LEU A 146 -8.17 21.81 -11.25
C LEU A 146 -7.18 21.92 -12.43
N ARG A 147 -6.17 21.06 -12.51
CA ARG A 147 -5.13 21.09 -13.55
C ARG A 147 -5.35 20.12 -14.72
N THR A 148 -6.21 19.12 -14.57
CA THR A 148 -6.65 18.27 -15.70
C THR A 148 -7.99 18.80 -16.22
N PRO A 149 -8.02 19.64 -17.27
CA PRO A 149 -9.28 19.96 -17.94
C PRO A 149 -9.89 18.67 -18.47
N LYS A 150 -11.19 18.48 -18.24
CA LYS A 150 -11.97 17.45 -18.95
C LYS A 150 -11.90 17.78 -20.45
N SER A 151 -11.25 16.92 -21.23
CA SER A 151 -11.45 16.86 -22.68
C SER A 151 -12.73 16.10 -22.98
#